data_AF-A0A7X7PDL1-F1
#
_entry.id   AF-A0A7X7PDL1-F1
#
_cell.length_a   1.000
_cell.length_b   1.000
_cell.length_c   1.000
_cell.angle_alpha   90.00
_cell.angle_beta   90.00
_cell.angle_gamma   90.00
#
_symmetry.space_group_name_H-M   'P 1'
#
loop_
_entity.id
_entity.type
_entity.pdbx_description
1 polymer ?
#
loop_
_entity_poly.entity_id
_entity_poly.type
_entity_poly.pdbx_seq_one_letter_code
_entity_poly.pdbx_strand_id
1 'polypeptide(L)'
;GMRVGLFRPITLWPFPEDRLSALTDQVDAFLVTEMNAGQMWEDVKLASGGQVPVKFVGRMGGVVPMPEEIYDAIVALYEKITTFSR
;
A
#
# COMPACT_ATOMS: atom_id res chain seq x y z
N GLY A 1 -9.18 -13.35 11.51
CA GLY A 1 -8.12 -12.33 11.35
C GLY A 1 -8.11 -11.85 9.91
N MET A 2 -7.58 -10.65 9.67
CA MET A 2 -7.43 -10.09 8.31
C MET A 2 -6.20 -10.72 7.62
N ARG A 3 -6.33 -11.12 6.36
CA ARG A 3 -5.19 -11.60 5.56
C ARG A 3 -4.43 -10.39 5.02
N VAL A 4 -3.32 -10.05 5.67
CA VAL A 4 -2.50 -8.87 5.32
C VAL A 4 -1.05 -9.29 5.26
N GLY A 5 -0.32 -8.81 4.24
CA GLY A 5 1.12 -9.01 4.08
C GLY A 5 1.87 -7.68 4.08
N LEU A 6 3.18 -7.74 4.35
CA LEU A 6 4.07 -6.58 4.30
C LEU A 6 5.05 -6.70 3.13
N PHE A 7 5.00 -5.73 2.22
CA PHE A 7 6.04 -5.52 1.23
C PHE A 7 6.92 -4.34 1.66
N ARG A 8 8.19 -4.61 1.94
CA ARG A 8 9.16 -3.57 2.35
C ARG A 8 10.27 -3.46 1.29
N PRO A 9 10.27 -2.40 0.46
CA PRO A 9 11.39 -2.11 -0.42
C PRO A 9 12.68 -1.98 0.39
N ILE A 10 13.73 -2.68 -0.01
CA ILE A 10 15.08 -2.50 0.55
C ILE A 10 15.88 -1.50 -0.30
N THR A 11 15.65 -1.55 -1.62
CA THR A 11 16.32 -0.73 -2.62
C THR A 11 15.30 0.22 -3.23
N LEU A 12 15.64 1.52 -3.28
CA LEU A 12 14.79 2.54 -3.90
C LEU A 12 15.06 2.63 -5.41
N TRP A 13 16.32 2.48 -5.82
CA TRP A 13 16.71 2.39 -7.22
C TRP A 13 17.71 1.24 -7.45
N PRO A 14 17.43 0.32 -8.40
CA PRO A 14 16.21 0.24 -9.22
C PRO A 14 14.95 -0.02 -8.37
N PHE A 15 13.82 0.59 -8.74
CA PHE A 15 12.54 0.42 -8.05
C PHE A 15 11.94 -0.97 -8.36
N PRO A 16 11.30 -1.67 -7.40
CA PRO A 16 10.89 -3.06 -7.58
C PRO A 16 9.54 -3.21 -8.32
N GLU A 17 9.45 -2.66 -9.53
CA GLU A 17 8.22 -2.63 -10.35
C GLU A 17 7.68 -4.03 -10.65
N ASP A 18 8.52 -4.92 -11.18
CA ASP A 18 8.13 -6.29 -11.56
C ASP A 18 7.50 -7.05 -10.39
N ARG A 19 8.07 -6.86 -9.19
CA ARG A 19 7.58 -7.54 -8.00
C ARG A 19 6.26 -6.96 -7.52
N LEU A 20 6.07 -5.64 -7.59
CA LEU A 20 4.81 -5.00 -7.25
C LEU A 20 3.71 -5.39 -8.24
N SER A 21 4.01 -5.43 -9.54
CA SER A 21 3.08 -5.91 -10.57
C SER A 21 2.68 -7.36 -10.33
N ALA A 22 3.62 -8.27 -10.07
CA ALA A 22 3.28 -9.69 -9.84
C ALA A 22 2.47 -9.94 -8.55
N LEU A 23 2.50 -8.99 -7.59
CA LEU A 23 1.69 -9.09 -6.38
C LEU A 23 0.23 -8.73 -6.61
N THR A 24 -0.11 -7.98 -7.66
CA THR A 24 -1.50 -7.61 -7.96
C THR A 24 -2.36 -8.83 -8.30
N ASP A 25 -1.76 -9.92 -8.76
CA ASP A 25 -2.46 -11.20 -9.03
C ASP A 25 -2.85 -11.96 -7.73
N GLN A 26 -2.32 -11.54 -6.58
CA GLN A 26 -2.43 -12.27 -5.32
C GLN A 26 -3.12 -11.49 -4.20
N VAL A 27 -3.31 -10.18 -4.38
CA VAL A 27 -3.91 -9.32 -3.36
C VAL A 27 -5.00 -8.44 -3.97
N ASP A 28 -5.95 -8.04 -3.14
CA ASP A 28 -7.08 -7.22 -3.59
C ASP A 28 -6.79 -5.71 -3.54
N ALA A 29 -5.76 -5.29 -2.83
CA ALA A 29 -5.39 -3.89 -2.65
C ALA A 29 -3.96 -3.70 -2.13
N PHE A 30 -3.42 -2.51 -2.35
CA PHE A 30 -2.21 -2.03 -1.68
C PHE A 30 -2.52 -0.86 -0.74
N LEU A 31 -1.82 -0.83 0.40
CA LEU A 31 -1.76 0.32 1.30
C LEU A 31 -0.29 0.75 1.43
N VAL A 32 0.00 1.95 0.95
CA VAL A 32 1.35 2.53 0.98
C VAL A 32 1.45 3.48 2.18
N THR A 33 2.39 3.22 3.07
CA THR A 33 2.67 4.06 4.24
C THR A 33 4.00 4.78 4.05
N GLU A 34 4.00 6.11 4.10
CA GLU A 34 5.22 6.91 3.91
C GLU A 34 5.35 8.03 4.96
N MET A 35 6.59 8.42 5.21
CA MET A 35 6.95 9.62 6.00
C MET A 35 7.19 10.84 5.10
N ASN A 36 6.49 10.90 3.96
CA ASN A 36 6.52 12.01 3.02
C ASN A 36 5.12 12.20 2.36
N ALA A 37 5.03 13.01 1.30
CA ALA A 37 3.79 13.34 0.59
C ALA A 37 3.39 12.38 -0.56
N GLY A 38 3.86 11.12 -0.55
CA GLY A 38 3.54 10.11 -1.56
C GLY A 38 4.53 10.06 -2.73
N GLN A 39 5.81 10.29 -2.46
CA GLN A 39 6.84 10.27 -3.49
C GLN A 39 6.94 8.91 -4.18
N MET A 40 6.85 7.82 -3.41
CA MET A 40 6.89 6.45 -3.97
C MET A 40 5.49 5.89 -4.25
N TRP A 41 4.45 6.46 -3.64
CA TRP A 41 3.07 6.04 -3.85
C TRP A 41 2.67 6.09 -5.33
N GLU A 42 3.12 7.09 -6.07
CA GLU A 42 2.87 7.18 -7.52
C GLU A 42 3.61 6.07 -8.30
N ASP A 43 4.84 5.72 -7.92
CA ASP A 43 5.55 4.58 -8.52
C ASP A 43 4.84 3.25 -8.24
N VAL A 44 4.28 3.06 -7.03
CA VAL A 44 3.46 1.88 -6.71
C VAL A 44 2.18 1.84 -7.54
N LYS A 45 1.53 2.99 -7.77
CA LYS A 45 0.35 3.09 -8.64
C LYS A 45 0.68 2.77 -10.09
N LEU A 46 1.83 3.23 -10.57
CA LEU A 46 2.30 2.93 -11.92
C LEU A 46 2.62 1.45 -12.07
N ALA A 47 3.39 0.89 -11.13
CA ALA A 47 3.77 -0.53 -11.13
C ALA A 47 2.58 -1.48 -10.97
N SER A 48 1.51 -1.05 -10.27
CA SER A 48 0.28 -1.86 -10.16
C SER A 48 -0.57 -1.84 -11.42
N GLY A 49 -0.31 -0.90 -12.35
CA GLY A 49 -1.05 -0.77 -13.61
C GLY A 49 -2.56 -0.52 -13.43
N GLY A 50 -2.99 -0.07 -12.25
CA GLY A 50 -4.40 0.11 -11.91
C GLY A 50 -5.19 -1.19 -11.71
N GLN A 51 -4.53 -2.35 -11.67
CA GLN A 51 -5.18 -3.66 -11.48
C GLN A 51 -5.85 -3.78 -10.10
N VAL A 52 -5.25 -3.15 -9.10
CA VAL A 52 -5.75 -3.12 -7.72
C VAL A 52 -5.75 -1.69 -7.19
N PRO A 53 -6.69 -1.32 -6.30
CA PRO A 53 -6.67 -0.02 -5.64
C PRO A 53 -5.40 0.14 -4.79
N VAL A 54 -4.71 1.26 -4.98
CA VAL A 54 -3.56 1.66 -4.16
C VAL A 54 -3.97 2.84 -3.27
N LYS A 55 -3.97 2.63 -1.96
CA LYS A 55 -4.27 3.65 -0.94
C LYS A 55 -3.00 4.15 -0.27
N PHE A 56 -3.10 5.32 0.37
CA PHE A 56 -1.96 6.03 0.91
C PHE A 56 -2.22 6.50 2.34
N VAL A 57 -1.21 6.33 3.20
CA VAL A 57 -1.13 6.87 4.57
C VAL A 57 0.21 7.59 4.70
N GLY A 58 0.19 8.92 4.59
CA GLY A 58 1.38 9.75 4.64
C GLY A 58 1.47 10.59 5.92
N ARG A 59 2.69 10.77 6.42
CA ARG A 59 3.01 11.79 7.43
C ARG A 59 4.14 12.68 6.91
N MET A 60 3.97 14.00 6.97
CA MET A 60 5.01 14.95 6.54
C MET A 60 5.81 15.48 7.73
N GLY A 61 6.95 16.11 7.46
CA GLY A 61 7.74 16.79 8.49
C GLY A 61 8.55 15.87 9.41
N GLY A 62 8.90 14.66 8.94
CA GLY A 62 9.67 13.68 9.72
C GLY A 62 8.86 12.97 10.81
N VAL A 63 7.54 13.14 10.82
CA VAL A 63 6.65 12.47 11.77
C VAL A 63 6.50 11.00 11.38
N VAL A 64 6.74 10.10 12.34
CA VAL A 64 6.53 8.66 12.16
C VAL A 64 5.03 8.36 12.33
N PRO A 65 4.37 7.67 11.39
CA PRO A 65 2.99 7.22 11.56
C PRO A 65 2.86 6.29 12.78
N MET A 66 1.83 6.51 13.58
CA MET A 66 1.58 5.64 14.73
C MET A 66 1.03 4.28 14.27
N PRO A 67 1.36 3.17 14.95
CA PRO A 67 0.84 1.84 14.59
C PRO A 67 -0.68 1.79 14.50
N GLU A 68 -1.38 2.48 15.38
CA GLU A 68 -2.84 2.57 15.41
C GLU A 68 -3.40 3.22 14.13
N GLU A 69 -2.74 4.26 13.61
CA GLU A 69 -3.16 4.94 12.38
C GLU A 69 -3.05 4.03 11.15
N ILE A 70 -1.98 3.23 11.10
CA ILE A 70 -1.78 2.24 10.04
C ILE A 70 -2.82 1.11 10.19
N TYR A 71 -3.06 0.66 11.42
CA TYR A 71 -4.05 -0.38 11.71
C TYR A 71 -5.47 0.03 11.30
N ASP A 72 -5.90 1.24 11.68
CA ASP A 72 -7.23 1.76 11.32
C ASP A 72 -7.39 1.89 9.80
N ALA A 73 -6.33 2.32 9.10
CA ALA A 73 -6.33 2.38 7.64
C ALA A 73 -6.42 0.99 6.99
N ILE A 74 -5.74 -0.02 7.55
CA ILE A 74 -5.85 -1.42 7.11
C ILE A 74 -7.29 -1.92 7.30
N VAL A 75 -7.88 -1.73 8.47
CA VAL A 75 -9.26 -2.15 8.77
C VAL A 75 -10.24 -1.51 7.79
N ALA A 76 -10.17 -0.19 7.63
CA ALA A 76 -11.07 0.56 6.75
C ALA A 76 -10.94 0.14 5.27
N LEU A 77 -9.72 -0.20 4.81
CA LEU A 77 -9.51 -0.72 3.47
C LEU A 77 -10.04 -2.16 3.33
N TYR A 78 -9.77 -3.01 4.31
CA TYR A 78 -10.17 -4.42 4.33
C TYR A 78 -11.70 -4.59 4.29
N GLU A 79 -12.42 -3.78 5.05
CA GLU A 79 -13.89 -3.76 5.05
C GLU A 79 -14.45 -3.36 3.68
N LYS A 80 -13.86 -2.34 3.05
CA LYS A 80 -14.26 -1.89 1.71
C LYS A 80 -14.09 -3.01 0.69
N ILE A 81 -12.90 -3.61 0.58
CA ILE A 81 -12.66 -4.67 -0.42
C ILE A 81 -13.55 -5.91 -0.18
N THR A 82 -13.80 -6.27 1.08
CA THR A 82 -14.61 -7.44 1.41
C THR A 82 -16.09 -7.23 1.09
N THR A 83 -16.57 -5.99 1.21
CA THR A 83 -17.96 -5.63 0.91
C THR A 83 -18.25 -5.67 -0.58
N PHE A 84 -17.30 -5.25 -1.43
CA PHE A 84 -17.46 -5.28 -2.89
C PHE A 84 -17.19 -6.63 -3.54
N SER A 85 -16.48 -7.54 -2.85
CA SER A 85 -16.21 -8.89 -3.33
C SER A 85 -17.33 -9.90 -3.00
N ARG A 86 -18.41 -9.47 -2.33
CA ARG A 86 -19.65 -10.23 -2.12
C ARG A 86 -20.73 -9.75 -3.07
#